data_AF-A0A950ARG0-F1
#
_entry.id   AF-A0A950ARG0-F1
#
_cell.length_a   1.000
_cell.length_b   1.000
_cell.length_c   1.000
_cell.angle_alpha   90.00
_cell.angle_beta   90.00
_cell.angle_gamma   90.00
#
_symmetry.space_group_name_H-M   'P 1'
#
loop_
_entity.id
_entity.type
_entity.pdbx_description
1 polymer ?
#
loop_
_entity_poly.entity_id
_entity_poly.type
_entity_poly.pdbx_seq_one_letter_code
_entity_poly.pdbx_strand_id
1 'polypeptide(L)'
;MDHSFEQSDALIRSGARRLTGDQRRLFQAEVATVLCGGCPRQAERRFGGGRETVEKGLQEQRHGIRCLENFAARGRRRSEEKDPQLAAAIRAIVEPHTDADPELKSSRRYSNLSAAEVLEALIVKGYPKEGLPSERTLRDILKRMNYRLKRIQKGKPLKKTEETDAIFANVEQVREQARKEPETLEISMDAKAKVALGDYVRGGKNPDRRRG
;
A
#
# COMPACT_ATOMS: atom_id res chain seq x y z
N MET A 1 -20.49 60.54 -0.37
CA MET A 1 -21.51 59.60 0.12
C MET A 1 -21.13 58.19 -0.33
N ASP A 2 -20.17 57.50 0.31
CA ASP A 2 -19.86 56.10 -0.10
C ASP A 2 -19.11 55.22 0.91
N HIS A 3 -18.62 55.75 2.04
CA HIS A 3 -17.88 54.94 3.01
C HIS A 3 -18.67 53.76 3.60
N SER A 4 -20.00 53.86 3.69
CA SER A 4 -20.84 52.77 4.19
C SER A 4 -20.89 51.57 3.23
N PHE A 5 -20.87 51.81 1.92
CA PHE A 5 -20.82 50.75 0.91
C PHE A 5 -19.46 50.06 0.88
N GLU A 6 -18.37 50.81 1.00
CA GLU A 6 -17.02 50.24 1.09
C GLU A 6 -16.83 49.35 2.32
N GLN A 7 -17.36 49.77 3.48
CA GLN A 7 -17.33 48.96 4.71
C GLN A 7 -18.14 47.67 4.56
N SER A 8 -19.32 47.75 3.94
CA SER A 8 -20.18 46.60 3.66
C SER A 8 -19.51 45.62 2.70
N ASP A 9 -18.92 46.12 1.62
CA ASP A 9 -18.19 45.33 0.63
C ASP A 9 -16.97 44.64 1.28
N ALA A 10 -16.26 45.32 2.19
CA ALA A 10 -15.16 44.73 2.94
C ALA A 10 -15.61 43.58 3.85
N LEU A 11 -16.74 43.74 4.55
CA LEU A 11 -17.33 42.69 5.38
C LEU A 11 -17.78 41.48 4.55
N ILE A 12 -18.40 41.71 3.38
CA ILE A 12 -18.81 40.64 2.46
C ILE A 12 -17.58 39.85 1.96
N ARG A 13 -16.51 40.54 1.56
CA ARG A 13 -15.25 39.90 1.15
C ARG A 13 -14.65 39.09 2.30
N SER A 14 -14.68 39.62 3.52
CA SER A 14 -14.22 38.91 4.73
C SER A 14 -15.05 37.65 5.01
N GLY A 15 -16.38 37.75 4.91
CA GLY A 15 -17.30 36.62 5.06
C GLY A 15 -17.04 35.52 4.04
N ALA A 16 -16.91 35.88 2.76
CA ALA A 16 -16.58 34.93 1.70
C ALA A 16 -15.25 34.19 1.94
N ARG A 17 -14.24 34.86 2.52
CA ARG A 17 -12.93 34.24 2.85
C ARG A 17 -13.01 33.22 3.99
N ARG A 18 -14.00 33.35 4.90
CA ARG A 18 -14.21 32.42 6.02
C ARG A 18 -14.93 31.15 5.60
N LEU A 19 -15.64 31.18 4.47
CA LEU A 19 -16.35 30.03 3.92
C LEU A 19 -15.45 29.22 2.98
N THR A 20 -15.74 27.93 2.84
CA THR A 20 -14.99 27.03 1.95
C THR A 20 -15.95 26.25 1.04
N GLY A 21 -15.41 25.70 -0.05
CA GLY A 21 -16.15 24.81 -0.95
C GLY A 21 -17.45 25.42 -1.50
N ASP A 22 -18.54 24.65 -1.38
CA ASP A 22 -19.87 25.02 -1.84
C ASP A 22 -20.52 26.14 -1.03
N GLN A 23 -20.28 26.21 0.30
CA GLN A 23 -20.84 27.28 1.13
C GLN A 23 -20.36 28.66 0.67
N ARG A 24 -19.07 28.78 0.34
CA ARG A 24 -18.52 30.03 -0.21
C ARG A 24 -19.17 30.39 -1.54
N ARG A 25 -19.38 29.38 -2.39
CA ARG A 25 -19.94 29.54 -3.72
C ARG A 25 -21.41 29.99 -3.67
N LEU A 26 -22.22 29.39 -2.81
CA LEU A 26 -23.62 29.77 -2.57
C LEU A 26 -23.70 31.20 -2.01
N PHE A 27 -22.91 31.52 -0.99
CA PHE A 27 -22.85 32.87 -0.43
C PHE A 27 -22.50 33.93 -1.50
N GLN A 28 -21.52 33.64 -2.35
CA GLN A 28 -21.15 34.55 -3.44
C GLN A 28 -22.26 34.70 -4.50
N ALA A 29 -23.04 33.66 -4.76
CA ALA A 29 -24.19 33.71 -5.66
C ALA A 29 -25.36 34.52 -5.07
N GLU A 30 -25.63 34.37 -3.78
CA GLU A 30 -26.63 35.19 -3.06
C GLU A 30 -26.24 36.67 -3.10
N VAL A 31 -24.98 36.99 -2.76
CA VAL A 31 -24.44 38.35 -2.86
C VAL A 31 -24.54 38.90 -4.28
N ALA A 32 -24.20 38.10 -5.29
CA ALA A 32 -24.29 38.53 -6.69
C ALA A 32 -25.74 38.77 -7.13
N THR A 33 -26.68 37.95 -6.68
CA THR A 33 -28.11 38.10 -6.96
C THR A 33 -28.63 39.42 -6.39
N VAL A 34 -28.32 39.71 -5.12
CA VAL A 34 -28.85 40.89 -4.41
C VAL A 34 -28.15 42.18 -4.82
N LEU A 35 -26.81 42.18 -4.95
CA LEU A 35 -26.01 43.40 -5.09
C LEU A 35 -25.44 43.62 -6.51
N CYS A 36 -25.59 42.65 -7.40
CA CYS A 36 -25.06 42.69 -8.76
C CYS A 36 -26.06 42.22 -9.84
N GLY A 37 -27.35 42.13 -9.51
CA GLY A 37 -28.40 41.71 -10.44
C GLY A 37 -28.19 40.30 -11.02
N GLY A 38 -27.48 39.43 -10.28
CA GLY A 38 -27.09 38.10 -10.74
C GLY A 38 -26.02 38.11 -11.84
N CYS A 39 -25.24 39.19 -12.00
CA CYS A 39 -24.17 39.30 -12.99
C CYS A 39 -22.79 38.90 -12.42
N PRO A 40 -22.19 37.77 -12.85
CA PRO A 40 -20.89 37.30 -12.35
C PRO A 40 -19.76 38.31 -12.56
N ARG A 41 -19.76 39.03 -13.69
CA ARG A 41 -18.73 40.02 -14.02
C ARG A 41 -18.76 41.22 -13.06
N GLN A 42 -19.95 41.66 -12.65
CA GLN A 42 -20.08 42.75 -11.69
C GLN A 42 -19.65 42.30 -10.30
N ALA A 43 -20.03 41.08 -9.88
CA ALA A 43 -19.62 40.51 -8.60
C ALA A 43 -18.10 40.32 -8.51
N GLU A 44 -17.44 39.92 -9.60
CA GLU A 44 -15.99 39.84 -9.69
C GLU A 44 -15.33 41.22 -9.54
N ARG A 45 -15.79 42.23 -10.27
CA ARG A 45 -15.24 43.60 -10.18
C ARG A 45 -15.43 44.22 -8.80
N ARG A 46 -16.59 43.99 -8.18
CA ARG A 46 -16.96 44.59 -6.88
C ARG A 46 -16.38 43.84 -5.69
N PHE A 47 -16.34 42.51 -5.71
CA PHE A 47 -15.96 41.69 -4.55
C PHE A 47 -14.71 40.83 -4.77
N GLY A 48 -14.16 40.76 -5.98
CA GLY A 48 -12.96 39.97 -6.29
C GLY A 48 -13.17 38.45 -6.26
N GLY A 49 -14.43 37.98 -6.27
CA GLY A 49 -14.75 36.56 -6.38
C GLY A 49 -14.55 36.05 -7.81
N GLY A 50 -14.03 34.83 -7.98
CA GLY A 50 -13.78 34.26 -9.30
C GLY A 50 -15.09 34.07 -10.09
N ARG A 51 -15.16 34.65 -11.29
CA ARG A 51 -16.37 34.67 -12.14
C ARG A 51 -17.03 33.30 -12.30
N GLU A 52 -16.25 32.26 -12.63
CA GLU A 52 -16.77 30.90 -12.85
C GLU A 52 -17.40 30.31 -11.58
N THR A 53 -16.87 30.67 -10.39
CA THR A 53 -17.44 30.22 -9.11
C THR A 53 -18.80 30.86 -8.87
N VAL A 54 -18.91 32.17 -9.10
CA VAL A 54 -20.18 32.90 -8.96
C VAL A 54 -21.21 32.39 -9.96
N GLU A 55 -20.81 32.20 -11.23
CA GLU A 55 -21.67 31.68 -12.29
C GLU A 55 -22.20 30.28 -11.96
N LYS A 56 -21.33 29.38 -11.49
CA LYS A 56 -21.73 28.05 -11.03
C LYS A 56 -22.70 28.12 -9.84
N GLY A 57 -22.44 28.99 -8.87
CA GLY A 57 -23.33 29.17 -7.72
C GLY A 57 -24.70 29.72 -8.11
N LEU A 58 -24.77 30.64 -9.09
CA LEU A 58 -26.03 31.15 -9.62
C LEU A 58 -26.83 30.07 -10.35
N GLN A 59 -26.17 29.19 -11.12
CA GLN A 59 -26.83 28.06 -11.77
C GLN A 59 -27.36 27.05 -10.74
N GLU A 60 -26.56 26.73 -9.72
CA GLU A 60 -26.96 25.89 -8.58
C GLU A 60 -28.22 26.45 -7.90
N GLN A 61 -28.23 27.76 -7.61
CA GLN A 61 -29.38 28.44 -7.00
C GLN A 61 -30.62 28.44 -7.92
N ARG A 62 -30.45 28.70 -9.22
CA ARG A 62 -31.55 28.72 -10.20
C ARG A 62 -32.24 27.37 -10.36
N HIS A 63 -31.47 26.28 -10.29
CA HIS A 63 -31.99 24.92 -10.48
C HIS A 63 -32.28 24.19 -9.17
N GLY A 64 -31.95 24.78 -8.02
CA GLY A 64 -32.11 24.15 -6.72
C GLY A 64 -31.23 22.91 -6.52
N ILE A 65 -30.06 22.87 -7.17
CA ILE A 65 -29.12 21.73 -7.11
C ILE A 65 -27.77 22.15 -6.52
N ARG A 66 -27.07 21.20 -5.89
CA ARG A 66 -25.66 21.36 -5.48
C ARG A 66 -24.77 20.53 -6.41
N CYS A 67 -23.86 21.17 -7.14
CA CYS A 67 -22.88 20.41 -7.93
C CYS A 67 -21.78 19.89 -7.01
N LEU A 68 -21.74 18.57 -6.83
CA LEU A 68 -20.75 17.88 -6.02
C LEU A 68 -19.37 17.87 -6.70
N GLU A 69 -18.33 18.07 -5.92
CA GLU A 69 -16.96 17.94 -6.40
C GLU A 69 -16.55 16.48 -6.54
N ASN A 70 -16.08 16.08 -7.73
CA ASN A 70 -15.50 14.74 -7.94
C ASN A 70 -13.99 14.74 -7.64
N PHE A 71 -13.62 14.91 -6.37
CA PHE A 71 -12.21 14.89 -5.96
C PHE A 71 -11.53 13.55 -6.26
N ALA A 72 -12.26 12.44 -6.18
CA ALA A 72 -11.74 11.09 -6.43
C ALA A 72 -11.29 10.88 -7.89
N ALA A 73 -11.91 11.58 -8.85
CA ALA A 73 -11.48 11.55 -10.25
C ALA A 73 -10.27 12.45 -10.53
N ARG A 74 -9.83 13.28 -9.57
CA ARG A 74 -8.66 14.14 -9.72
C ARG A 74 -7.37 13.37 -9.38
N GLY A 75 -6.28 13.76 -10.02
CA GLY A 75 -4.95 13.24 -9.74
C GLY A 75 -4.48 12.11 -10.65
N ARG A 76 -3.23 11.69 -10.47
CA ARG A 76 -2.61 10.63 -11.27
C ARG A 76 -3.16 9.27 -10.81
N ARG A 77 -3.84 8.55 -11.71
CA ARG A 77 -4.25 7.16 -11.48
C ARG A 77 -3.06 6.29 -11.08
N ARG A 78 -3.30 5.32 -10.20
CA ARG A 78 -2.26 4.43 -9.70
C ARG A 78 -1.75 3.52 -10.82
N SER A 79 -0.48 3.11 -10.76
CA SER A 79 0.11 2.29 -11.83
C SER A 79 -0.65 0.97 -12.03
N GLU A 80 -1.07 0.33 -10.94
CA GLU A 80 -1.86 -0.90 -10.96
C GLU A 80 -3.30 -0.73 -11.46
N GLU A 81 -3.82 0.51 -11.48
CA GLU A 81 -5.13 0.84 -12.06
C GLU A 81 -5.01 1.15 -13.56
N LYS A 82 -3.87 1.70 -13.98
CA LYS A 82 -3.59 2.01 -15.39
C LYS A 82 -3.30 0.75 -16.20
N ASP A 83 -2.58 -0.19 -15.59
CA ASP A 83 -2.22 -1.46 -16.21
C ASP A 83 -2.68 -2.64 -15.33
N PRO A 84 -3.90 -3.15 -15.59
CA PRO A 84 -4.41 -4.33 -14.91
C PRO A 84 -3.58 -5.59 -15.16
N GLN A 85 -2.86 -5.68 -16.29
CA GLN A 85 -2.02 -6.84 -16.60
C GLN A 85 -0.75 -6.85 -15.75
N LEU A 86 -0.11 -5.69 -15.56
CA LEU A 86 0.98 -5.55 -14.60
C LEU A 86 0.52 -5.94 -13.19
N ALA A 87 -0.68 -5.52 -12.78
CA ALA A 87 -1.23 -5.90 -11.48
C ALA A 87 -1.41 -7.41 -11.33
N ALA A 88 -1.92 -8.08 -12.38
CA ALA A 88 -2.05 -9.53 -12.42
C ALA A 88 -0.68 -10.24 -12.40
N ALA A 89 0.31 -9.73 -13.14
CA ALA A 89 1.65 -10.28 -13.17
C ALA A 89 2.34 -10.20 -11.80
N ILE A 90 2.18 -9.07 -11.09
CA ILE A 90 2.65 -8.90 -9.71
C ILE A 90 2.02 -9.95 -8.80
N ARG A 91 0.69 -10.15 -8.87
CA ARG A 91 0.01 -11.18 -8.06
C ARG A 91 0.54 -12.57 -8.38
N ALA A 92 0.68 -12.91 -9.65
CA ALA A 92 1.19 -14.22 -10.06
C ALA A 92 2.63 -14.49 -9.58
N ILE A 93 3.46 -13.45 -9.41
CA ILE A 93 4.81 -13.59 -8.83
C ILE A 93 4.75 -13.74 -7.31
N VAL A 94 3.91 -12.93 -6.65
CA VAL A 94 3.94 -12.82 -5.17
C VAL A 94 3.10 -13.89 -4.49
N GLU A 95 1.95 -14.28 -5.04
CA GLU A 95 1.01 -15.22 -4.39
C GLU A 95 1.62 -16.59 -4.03
N PRO A 96 2.44 -17.25 -4.88
CA PRO A 96 3.10 -18.51 -4.52
C PRO A 96 4.04 -18.39 -3.31
N HIS A 97 4.51 -17.18 -3.05
CA HIS A 97 5.46 -16.84 -1.99
C HIS A 97 4.77 -16.05 -0.86
N THR A 98 3.48 -16.29 -0.64
CA THR A 98 2.71 -15.66 0.43
C THR A 98 2.17 -16.65 1.45
N ASP A 99 2.32 -16.29 2.72
CA ASP A 99 1.70 -16.94 3.87
C ASP A 99 0.58 -16.04 4.42
N ALA A 100 -0.45 -16.65 4.99
CA ALA A 100 -1.48 -15.92 5.74
C ALA A 100 -0.91 -15.33 7.05
N ASP A 101 -1.66 -14.42 7.66
CA ASP A 101 -1.35 -13.92 8.99
C ASP A 101 -1.22 -15.09 9.99
N PRO A 102 -0.08 -15.28 10.68
CA PRO A 102 0.10 -16.41 11.60
C PRO A 102 -0.94 -16.46 12.73
N GLU A 103 -1.44 -15.30 13.17
CA GLU A 103 -2.48 -15.24 14.20
C GLU A 103 -3.90 -15.37 13.61
N LEU A 104 -4.04 -15.37 12.27
CA LEU A 104 -5.30 -15.36 11.53
C LEU A 104 -6.28 -14.25 11.95
N LYS A 105 -5.77 -13.19 12.60
CA LYS A 105 -6.58 -12.04 13.05
C LYS A 105 -6.81 -11.02 11.95
N SER A 106 -6.03 -11.08 10.87
CA SER A 106 -6.14 -10.16 9.75
C SER A 106 -6.05 -10.88 8.41
N SER A 107 -6.59 -10.24 7.37
CA SER A 107 -6.47 -10.69 5.98
C SER A 107 -5.11 -10.40 5.35
N ARG A 108 -4.12 -9.95 6.14
CA ARG A 108 -2.79 -9.59 5.66
C ARG A 108 -2.06 -10.81 5.14
N ARG A 109 -1.37 -10.65 4.01
CA ARG A 109 -0.54 -11.69 3.41
C ARG A 109 0.92 -11.31 3.57
N TYR A 110 1.70 -12.21 4.15
CA TYR A 110 3.13 -12.01 4.34
C TYR A 110 3.89 -12.67 3.20
N SER A 111 4.75 -11.93 2.52
CA SER A 111 5.64 -12.46 1.49
C SER A 111 7.08 -12.34 1.92
N ASN A 112 7.91 -13.31 1.52
CA ASN A 112 9.36 -13.23 1.65
C ASN A 112 10.03 -12.43 0.52
N LEU A 113 9.31 -12.07 -0.54
CA LEU A 113 9.82 -11.29 -1.67
C LEU A 113 9.77 -9.78 -1.38
N SER A 114 10.92 -9.14 -1.56
CA SER A 114 11.09 -7.69 -1.55
C SER A 114 10.61 -7.07 -2.86
N ALA A 115 10.41 -5.75 -2.86
CA ALA A 115 10.02 -5.04 -4.07
C ALA A 115 11.11 -5.10 -5.17
N ALA A 116 12.40 -5.15 -4.80
CA ALA A 116 13.49 -5.31 -5.77
C ALA A 116 13.41 -6.67 -6.47
N GLU A 117 13.25 -7.75 -5.71
CA GLU A 117 13.12 -9.12 -6.25
C GLU A 117 11.88 -9.27 -7.14
N VAL A 118 10.77 -8.61 -6.79
CA VAL A 118 9.57 -8.61 -7.66
C VAL A 118 9.83 -7.83 -8.96
N LEU A 119 10.57 -6.73 -8.93
CA LEU A 119 10.97 -6.01 -10.16
C LEU A 119 11.84 -6.89 -11.06
N GLU A 120 12.83 -7.56 -10.50
CA GLU A 120 13.70 -8.47 -11.25
C GLU A 120 12.88 -9.62 -11.87
N ALA A 121 11.96 -10.21 -11.11
CA ALA A 121 11.06 -11.24 -11.62
C ALA A 121 10.13 -10.75 -12.74
N LEU A 122 9.71 -9.47 -12.70
CA LEU A 122 8.93 -8.86 -13.78
C LEU A 122 9.77 -8.67 -15.05
N ILE A 123 11.04 -8.25 -14.91
CA ILE A 123 11.96 -8.12 -16.05
C ILE A 123 12.19 -9.50 -16.70
N VAL A 124 12.38 -10.55 -15.91
CA VAL A 124 12.53 -11.93 -16.40
C VAL A 124 11.28 -12.42 -17.14
N LYS A 125 10.09 -11.98 -16.73
CA LYS A 125 8.83 -12.24 -17.45
C LYS A 125 8.66 -11.43 -18.75
N GLY A 126 9.61 -10.56 -19.10
CA GLY A 126 9.62 -9.81 -20.36
C GLY A 126 9.05 -8.38 -20.26
N TYR A 127 8.86 -7.83 -19.06
CA TYR A 127 8.46 -6.44 -18.91
C TYR A 127 9.65 -5.48 -19.13
N PRO A 128 9.52 -4.44 -19.97
CA PRO A 128 10.59 -3.48 -20.19
C PRO A 128 10.84 -2.64 -18.93
N LYS A 129 12.11 -2.39 -18.61
CA LYS A 129 12.50 -1.66 -17.40
C LYS A 129 11.93 -0.24 -17.36
N GLU A 130 11.79 0.39 -18.52
CA GLU A 130 11.25 1.74 -18.71
C GLU A 130 9.74 1.80 -18.44
N GLY A 131 9.04 0.68 -18.65
CA GLY A 131 7.60 0.55 -18.38
C GLY A 131 7.28 0.20 -16.92
N LEU A 132 8.28 -0.23 -16.15
CA LEU A 132 8.08 -0.67 -14.78
C LEU A 132 8.09 0.51 -13.79
N PRO A 133 7.28 0.45 -12.72
CA PRO A 133 7.34 1.43 -11.65
C PRO A 133 8.67 1.35 -10.90
N SER A 134 9.11 2.46 -10.30
CA SER A 134 10.27 2.46 -9.41
C SER A 134 10.06 1.51 -8.22
N GLU A 135 11.14 1.03 -7.61
CA GLU A 135 11.08 0.09 -6.47
C GLU A 135 10.20 0.61 -5.32
N ARG A 136 10.31 1.91 -4.99
CA ARG A 136 9.45 2.55 -4.00
C ARG A 136 7.97 2.49 -4.38
N THR A 137 7.66 2.77 -5.64
CA THR A 137 6.29 2.70 -6.15
C THR A 137 5.77 1.27 -6.10
N LEU A 138 6.58 0.28 -6.48
CA LEU A 138 6.20 -1.12 -6.40
C LEU A 138 5.95 -1.57 -4.95
N ARG A 139 6.79 -1.13 -4.01
CA ARG A 139 6.55 -1.36 -2.57
C ARG A 139 5.19 -0.82 -2.12
N ASP A 140 4.80 0.35 -2.60
CA ASP A 140 3.48 0.91 -2.28
C ASP A 140 2.35 0.16 -2.99
N ILE A 141 2.55 -0.33 -4.22
CA ILE A 141 1.61 -1.23 -4.91
C ILE A 141 1.40 -2.50 -4.09
N LEU A 142 2.47 -3.19 -3.68
CA LEU A 142 2.41 -4.38 -2.84
C LEU A 142 1.66 -4.11 -1.54
N LYS A 143 1.94 -2.96 -0.90
CA LYS A 143 1.25 -2.57 0.34
C LYS A 143 -0.26 -2.39 0.14
N ARG A 144 -0.69 -1.79 -0.98
CA ARG A 144 -2.10 -1.58 -1.33
C ARG A 144 -2.80 -2.87 -1.73
N MET A 145 -2.08 -3.82 -2.34
CA MET A 145 -2.54 -5.19 -2.59
C MET A 145 -2.55 -6.07 -1.32
N ASN A 146 -2.34 -5.49 -0.14
CA ASN A 146 -2.34 -6.16 1.17
C ASN A 146 -1.17 -7.16 1.39
N TYR A 147 -0.09 -7.03 0.63
CA TYR A 147 1.16 -7.76 0.86
C TYR A 147 2.05 -7.02 1.86
N ARG A 148 2.73 -7.78 2.71
CA ARG A 148 3.69 -7.30 3.70
C ARG A 148 4.96 -8.12 3.62
N LEU A 149 6.10 -7.46 3.49
CA LEU A 149 7.39 -8.14 3.53
C LEU A 149 7.64 -8.68 4.94
N LYS A 150 7.89 -9.98 5.05
CA LYS A 150 8.40 -10.63 6.25
C LYS A 150 9.38 -11.70 5.80
N ARG A 151 10.65 -11.52 6.16
CA ARG A 151 11.67 -12.56 5.94
C ARG A 151 11.39 -13.69 6.92
N ILE A 152 10.62 -14.67 6.48
CA ILE A 152 10.36 -15.87 7.27
C ILE A 152 11.50 -16.85 6.98
N GLN A 153 12.49 -16.90 7.87
CA GLN A 153 13.52 -17.93 7.83
C GLN A 153 12.95 -19.21 8.48
N LYS A 154 12.34 -20.09 7.68
CA LYS A 154 12.01 -21.44 8.18
C LYS A 154 13.31 -22.23 8.33
N GLY A 155 13.70 -22.48 9.58
CA GLY A 155 14.66 -23.53 9.93
C GLY A 155 16.14 -23.13 9.90
N LYS A 156 16.58 -22.22 10.77
CA LYS A 156 17.91 -22.39 11.35
C LYS A 156 17.82 -23.42 12.48
N PRO A 157 18.57 -24.53 12.43
CA PRO A 157 18.75 -25.38 13.59
C PRO A 157 19.43 -24.56 14.68
N LEU A 158 18.85 -24.48 15.88
CA LEU A 158 19.46 -23.72 16.99
C LEU A 158 20.75 -24.36 17.50
N LYS A 159 20.99 -25.62 17.18
CA LYS A 159 22.20 -26.38 17.55
C LYS A 159 22.71 -27.11 16.32
N LYS A 160 23.78 -26.59 15.71
CA LYS A 160 24.67 -27.35 14.82
C LYS A 160 25.96 -27.55 15.62
N THR A 161 26.34 -28.79 15.91
CA THR A 161 27.65 -29.07 16.51
C THR A 161 28.71 -28.93 15.42
N GLU A 162 29.92 -28.48 15.78
CA GLU A 162 31.02 -28.27 14.82
C GLU A 162 31.34 -29.55 14.03
N GLU A 163 31.12 -30.70 14.64
CA GLU A 163 31.39 -32.03 14.08
C GLU A 163 30.31 -32.53 13.11
N THR A 164 29.16 -31.85 13.00
CA THR A 164 28.00 -32.36 12.22
C THR A 164 28.38 -32.66 10.77
N ASP A 165 29.06 -31.73 10.11
CA ASP A 165 29.44 -31.87 8.70
C ASP A 165 30.52 -32.94 8.51
N ALA A 166 31.44 -33.08 9.49
CA ALA A 166 32.47 -34.11 9.49
C ALA A 166 31.91 -35.53 9.67
N ILE A 167 30.86 -35.68 10.50
CA ILE A 167 30.15 -36.95 10.70
C ILE A 167 29.50 -37.40 9.38
N PHE A 168 28.79 -36.50 8.68
CA PHE A 168 28.14 -36.86 7.43
C PHE A 168 29.14 -37.20 6.31
N ALA A 169 30.26 -36.47 6.22
CA ALA A 169 31.32 -36.78 5.26
C ALA A 169 31.94 -38.17 5.50
N ASN A 170 32.17 -38.54 6.77
CA ASN A 170 32.69 -39.86 7.12
C ASN A 170 31.67 -40.98 6.79
N VAL A 171 30.39 -40.78 7.12
CA VAL A 171 29.33 -41.75 6.80
C VAL A 171 29.22 -41.98 5.29
N GLU A 172 29.38 -40.94 4.47
CA GLU A 172 29.35 -41.05 3.01
C GLU A 172 30.55 -41.85 2.49
N GLN A 173 31.76 -41.59 3.01
CA GLN A 173 32.96 -42.34 2.66
C GLN A 173 32.86 -43.84 3.02
N VAL A 174 32.33 -44.17 4.19
CA VAL A 174 32.16 -45.57 4.64
C VAL A 174 31.10 -46.28 3.80
N ARG A 175 30.02 -45.58 3.39
CA ARG A 175 29.00 -46.13 2.48
C ARG A 175 29.57 -46.46 1.11
N GLU A 176 30.41 -45.61 0.55
CA GLU A 176 31.06 -45.87 -0.75
C GLU A 176 31.99 -47.09 -0.71
N GLN A 177 32.66 -47.32 0.42
CA GLN A 177 33.49 -48.51 0.63
C GLN A 177 32.64 -49.77 0.73
N ALA A 178 31.59 -49.75 1.56
CA ALA A 178 30.69 -50.88 1.74
C ALA A 178 29.95 -51.27 0.45
N ARG A 179 29.61 -50.31 -0.42
CA ARG A 179 28.99 -50.57 -1.73
C ARG A 179 29.88 -51.32 -2.71
N LYS A 180 31.21 -51.28 -2.54
CA LYS A 180 32.17 -51.96 -3.41
C LYS A 180 32.38 -53.42 -3.00
N GLU A 181 31.90 -53.83 -1.84
CA GLU A 181 32.16 -55.13 -1.25
C GLU A 181 30.87 -55.99 -1.21
N PRO A 182 30.79 -57.07 -2.01
CA PRO A 182 29.53 -57.81 -2.22
C PRO A 182 29.08 -58.63 -1.00
N GLU A 183 29.94 -58.83 0.01
CA GLU A 183 29.60 -59.55 1.24
C GLU A 183 29.07 -58.63 2.36
N THR A 184 29.08 -57.32 2.17
CA THR A 184 28.69 -56.33 3.18
C THR A 184 27.27 -55.83 2.96
N LEU A 185 26.41 -55.93 3.97
CA LEU A 185 25.04 -55.42 3.93
C LEU A 185 24.93 -54.08 4.68
N GLU A 186 24.36 -53.06 4.03
CA GLU A 186 24.06 -51.77 4.67
C GLU A 186 22.68 -51.80 5.32
N ILE A 187 22.63 -51.59 6.65
CA ILE A 187 21.38 -51.38 7.39
C ILE A 187 21.36 -49.93 7.88
N SER A 188 20.36 -49.17 7.42
CA SER A 188 20.13 -47.81 7.93
C SER A 188 19.00 -47.83 8.95
N MET A 189 19.28 -47.28 10.13
CA MET A 189 18.31 -47.19 11.21
C MET A 189 18.27 -45.74 11.68
N ASP A 190 17.16 -45.05 11.37
CA ASP A 190 16.98 -43.64 11.73
C ASP A 190 16.37 -43.52 13.12
N ALA A 191 17.08 -42.83 14.01
CA ALA A 191 16.56 -42.43 15.31
C ALA A 191 16.31 -40.92 15.30
N LYS A 192 15.03 -40.53 15.32
CA LYS A 192 14.65 -39.11 15.32
C LYS A 192 15.01 -38.45 16.65
N ALA A 193 16.05 -37.64 16.65
CA ALA A 193 16.29 -36.68 17.71
C ALA A 193 15.38 -35.45 17.53
N LYS A 194 14.72 -34.99 18.59
CA LYS A 194 13.95 -33.73 18.56
C LYS A 194 14.92 -32.55 18.52
N VAL A 195 15.03 -31.89 17.37
CA VAL A 195 15.80 -30.66 17.20
C VAL A 195 14.85 -29.47 17.18
N ALA A 196 15.15 -28.43 17.96
CA ALA A 196 14.40 -27.19 17.92
C ALA A 196 14.72 -26.45 16.61
N LEU A 197 13.70 -26.33 15.74
CA LEU A 197 13.79 -25.67 14.44
C LEU A 197 13.21 -24.25 14.52
N GLY A 198 13.97 -23.25 14.05
CA GLY A 198 13.44 -21.93 13.66
C GLY A 198 13.57 -20.81 14.70
N ASP A 199 13.38 -19.58 14.21
CA ASP A 199 13.30 -18.35 15.01
C ASP A 199 11.88 -18.16 15.55
N TYR A 200 11.58 -18.76 16.69
CA TYR A 200 10.29 -18.55 17.36
C TYR A 200 10.15 -17.10 17.84
N VAL A 201 8.98 -16.49 17.66
CA VAL A 201 8.63 -15.25 18.36
C VAL A 201 8.77 -15.48 19.87
N ARG A 202 9.56 -14.63 20.56
CA ARG A 202 9.96 -14.77 21.98
C ARG A 202 10.77 -16.05 22.31
N GLY A 203 11.47 -16.64 21.35
CA GLY A 203 12.30 -17.82 21.59
C GLY A 203 11.53 -19.04 22.10
N GLY A 204 10.24 -19.17 21.70
CA GLY A 204 9.41 -20.32 22.03
C GLY A 204 8.72 -20.25 23.40
N LYS A 205 8.73 -19.08 24.06
CA LYS A 205 8.06 -18.89 25.35
C LYS A 205 6.59 -18.47 25.19
N ASN A 206 5.68 -19.24 25.78
CA ASN A 206 4.27 -18.86 25.86
C ASN A 206 4.11 -17.53 26.65
N PRO A 207 3.27 -16.58 26.19
CA PRO A 207 2.98 -15.33 26.90
C PRO A 207 2.36 -15.55 28.27
N ASP A 208 1.73 -16.71 28.47
CA ASP A 208 0.91 -16.99 29.63
C ASP A 208 1.77 -17.60 30.75
N ARG A 209 2.48 -16.74 31.49
CA ARG A 209 2.90 -17.06 32.85
C ARG A 209 1.75 -16.70 33.78
N ARG A 210 0.80 -17.63 33.98
CA ARG A 210 0.06 -17.63 35.24
C ARG A 210 1.11 -17.84 36.33
N ARG A 211 1.36 -16.78 37.11
CA ARG A 211 2.18 -16.85 38.32
C ARG A 211 1.47 -17.80 39.29
N GLY A 212 2.06 -18.97 39.50
CA GLY A 212 1.88 -19.78 40.71
C GLY A 212 3.18 -19.67 41.50
#